data_AF-A0A7Y5RIQ8-F1
#
_entry.id   AF-A0A7Y5RIQ8-F1
#
_cell.length_a   1.000
_cell.length_b   1.000
_cell.length_c   1.000
_cell.angle_alpha   90.00
_cell.angle_beta   90.00
_cell.angle_gamma   90.00
#
_symmetry.space_group_name_H-M   'P 1'
#
loop_
_entity.id
_entity.type
_entity.pdbx_description
1 polymer ?
#
loop_
_entity_poly.entity_id
_entity_poly.type
_entity_poly.pdbx_seq_one_letter_code
_entity_poly.pdbx_strand_id
1 'polypeptide(L)'
;LGLRSDLIVAKAHWVTPVIEPRRYDTWFFAALMPPFQVADGETTEADQAGWVVPEELLREYAAGSALMLPPTVICVEEIREAPSAADFVVHSPSLPLVMPEVVAGPSGAAMEIVER
;
A
#
# COMPACT_ATOMS: atom_id res chain seq x y z
N LEU A 1 -6.34 -27.33 -1.51
CA LEU A 1 -6.10 -25.94 -1.94
C LEU A 1 -4.69 -25.55 -1.56
N GLY A 2 -3.94 -24.91 -2.44
CA GLY A 2 -2.62 -24.35 -2.13
C GLY A 2 -2.58 -22.88 -2.56
N LEU A 3 -1.98 -22.03 -1.76
CA LEU A 3 -1.74 -20.64 -2.12
C LEU A 3 -0.58 -20.59 -3.13
N ARG A 4 -0.77 -19.91 -4.27
CA ARG A 4 0.29 -19.66 -5.26
C ARG A 4 1.20 -18.52 -4.79
N SER A 5 1.97 -18.78 -3.74
CA SER A 5 2.93 -17.82 -3.18
C SER A 5 4.05 -17.47 -4.16
N ASP A 6 4.25 -18.28 -5.20
CA ASP A 6 5.17 -18.00 -6.31
C ASP A 6 4.68 -16.86 -7.24
N LEU A 7 3.42 -16.44 -7.12
CA LEU A 7 2.81 -15.37 -7.94
C LEU A 7 2.67 -14.03 -7.21
N ILE A 8 3.10 -13.94 -5.96
CA ILE A 8 3.06 -12.71 -5.17
C ILE A 8 4.48 -12.20 -4.93
N VAL A 9 4.64 -10.88 -4.91
CA VAL A 9 5.92 -10.21 -4.69
C VAL A 9 5.77 -9.24 -3.53
N ALA A 10 6.67 -9.31 -2.55
CA ALA A 10 6.70 -8.33 -1.47
C ALA A 10 7.15 -6.96 -2.02
N LYS A 11 6.44 -5.89 -1.63
CA LYS A 11 6.71 -4.51 -2.08
C LYS A 11 7.07 -3.57 -0.95
N ALA A 12 6.57 -3.79 0.26
CA ALA A 12 6.92 -2.99 1.41
C ALA A 12 6.73 -3.75 2.72
N HIS A 13 7.42 -3.32 3.77
CA HIS A 13 7.29 -3.84 5.13
C HIS A 13 7.16 -2.67 6.10
N TRP A 14 6.01 -2.55 6.75
CA TRP A 14 5.68 -1.43 7.62
C TRP A 14 5.30 -1.91 9.02
N VAL A 15 5.89 -1.28 10.03
CA VAL A 15 5.48 -1.47 11.43
C VAL A 15 4.87 -0.19 11.96
N THR A 16 3.69 -0.30 12.55
CA THR A 16 3.01 0.85 13.17
C THR A 16 3.88 1.44 14.30
N PRO A 17 3.96 2.78 14.43
CA PRO A 17 4.77 3.44 15.45
C PRO A 17 4.47 2.95 16.87
N VAL A 18 5.46 3.02 17.76
CA VAL A 18 5.35 2.54 19.15
C VAL A 18 4.32 3.30 19.99
N ILE A 19 4.01 4.54 19.62
CA ILE A 19 3.05 5.40 20.31
C ILE A 19 1.59 5.02 20.04
N GLU A 20 1.32 4.29 18.95
CA GLU A 20 -0.03 3.89 18.59
C GLU A 20 -0.53 2.77 19.52
N PRO A 21 -1.76 2.87 20.06
CA PRO A 21 -2.29 1.86 20.99
C PRO A 21 -2.54 0.51 20.32
N ARG A 22 -2.75 0.50 18.99
CA ARG A 22 -2.86 -0.71 18.17
C ARG A 22 -1.73 -0.70 17.16
N ARG A 23 -0.98 -1.80 17.12
CA ARG A 23 0.20 -1.92 16.28
C ARG A 23 0.11 -3.16 15.41
N TYR A 24 0.56 -2.99 14.17
CA TYR A 24 0.62 -4.03 13.17
C TYR A 24 2.03 -4.08 12.59
N ASP A 25 2.47 -5.29 12.28
CA ASP A 25 3.65 -5.59 11.47
C ASP A 25 3.11 -6.10 10.13
N THR A 26 3.11 -5.21 9.13
CA THR A 26 2.35 -5.37 7.90
C THR A 26 3.29 -5.49 6.71
N TRP A 27 3.21 -6.62 6.02
CA TRP A 27 3.81 -6.82 4.71
C TRP A 27 2.82 -6.47 3.62
N PHE A 28 3.27 -5.71 2.63
CA PHE A 28 2.51 -5.38 1.42
C PHE A 28 3.02 -6.22 0.27
N PHE A 29 2.08 -6.79 -0.49
CA PHE A 29 2.36 -7.66 -1.62
C PHE A 29 1.65 -7.16 -2.87
N ALA A 30 2.25 -7.42 -4.03
CA ALA A 30 1.66 -7.19 -5.34
C ALA A 30 1.61 -8.50 -6.14
N ALA A 31 0.62 -8.61 -7.00
CA ALA A 31 0.46 -9.72 -7.92
C ALA A 31 -0.21 -9.22 -9.21
N LEU A 32 0.14 -9.84 -10.34
CA LEU A 32 -0.60 -9.63 -11.58
C LEU A 32 -1.90 -10.44 -11.52
N MET A 33 -3.00 -9.83 -11.96
CA MET A 33 -4.27 -10.54 -12.12
C MET A 33 -4.11 -11.58 -13.24
N PRO A 34 -4.25 -12.89 -12.97
CA PRO A 34 -4.18 -13.91 -14.00
C PRO A 34 -5.24 -13.70 -15.08
N PRO A 35 -4.96 -14.03 -16.35
CA PRO A 35 -5.95 -14.00 -17.40
C PRO A 35 -7.21 -14.75 -17.00
N PHE A 36 -8.38 -14.19 -17.33
CA PHE A 36 -9.70 -14.76 -17.05
C PHE A 36 -10.12 -14.81 -15.57
N GLN A 37 -9.27 -14.37 -14.63
CA GLN A 37 -9.70 -14.17 -13.25
C GLN A 37 -10.50 -12.87 -13.13
N VAL A 38 -11.59 -12.92 -12.35
CA VAL A 38 -12.44 -11.76 -12.04
C VAL A 38 -12.35 -11.50 -10.55
N ALA A 39 -12.01 -10.26 -10.18
CA ALA A 39 -12.20 -9.79 -8.81
C ALA A 39 -13.66 -9.32 -8.69
N ASP A 40 -14.52 -10.14 -8.09
CA ASP A 40 -15.96 -9.85 -7.95
C ASP A 40 -16.24 -8.72 -6.95
N GLY A 41 -15.37 -8.54 -5.96
CA GLY A 41 -15.54 -7.54 -4.91
C GLY A 41 -16.69 -7.86 -3.95
N GLU A 42 -17.25 -9.07 -4.01
CA GLU A 42 -18.40 -9.47 -3.20
C GLU A 42 -17.93 -9.87 -1.79
N THR A 43 -17.85 -8.89 -0.89
CA THR A 43 -17.45 -9.09 0.50
C THR A 43 -18.38 -8.34 1.45
N THR A 44 -18.54 -8.85 2.67
CA THR A 44 -19.24 -8.15 3.75
C THR A 44 -18.31 -7.23 4.56
N GLU A 45 -17.01 -7.26 4.29
CA GLU A 45 -16.00 -6.49 5.03
C GLU A 45 -15.78 -5.09 4.44
N ALA A 46 -16.10 -4.89 3.16
CA ALA A 46 -15.94 -3.62 2.46
C ALA A 46 -17.29 -3.10 1.95
N ASP A 47 -17.52 -1.79 2.10
CA ASP A 47 -18.71 -1.12 1.55
C ASP A 47 -18.60 -0.90 0.03
N GLN A 48 -17.38 -0.68 -0.46
CA GLN A 48 -17.09 -0.46 -1.88
C GLN A 48 -15.84 -1.26 -2.28
N ALA A 49 -15.86 -1.85 -3.47
CA ALA A 49 -14.72 -2.53 -4.07
C ALA A 49 -14.71 -2.28 -5.58
N GLY A 50 -13.53 -2.02 -6.15
CA GLY A 50 -13.41 -1.74 -7.58
C GLY A 50 -11.98 -1.49 -8.02
N TRP A 51 -11.81 -1.43 -9.35
CA TRP A 51 -10.57 -1.02 -9.98
C TRP A 51 -10.51 0.50 -10.11
N VAL A 52 -9.33 1.06 -9.86
CA VAL A 52 -9.08 2.51 -9.91
C VAL A 52 -7.81 2.79 -10.70
N VAL A 53 -7.74 3.98 -11.28
CA VAL A 53 -6.50 4.50 -11.86
C VAL A 53 -5.68 5.15 -10.73
N PRO A 54 -4.41 4.74 -10.50
CA PRO A 54 -3.59 5.27 -9.40
C PRO A 54 -3.52 6.80 -9.34
N GLU A 55 -3.31 7.46 -10.49
CA GLU A 55 -3.27 8.92 -10.62
C GLU A 55 -4.58 9.58 -10.15
N GLU A 56 -5.73 8.97 -10.46
CA GLU A 56 -7.04 9.51 -10.10
C GLU A 56 -7.29 9.36 -8.59
N LEU A 57 -6.97 8.19 -8.04
CA LEU A 57 -7.08 7.94 -6.60
C LEU A 57 -6.19 8.88 -5.77
N LEU A 58 -4.96 9.15 -6.23
CA LEU A 58 -4.08 10.13 -5.58
C LEU A 58 -4.63 11.55 -5.65
N ARG A 59 -5.27 11.92 -6.76
CA ARG A 59 -5.94 13.22 -6.90
C ARG A 59 -7.13 13.35 -5.94
N GLU A 60 -7.94 12.30 -5.81
CA GLU A 60 -9.05 12.26 -4.85
C GLU A 60 -8.56 12.34 -3.41
N TYR A 61 -7.45 11.66 -3.09
CA TYR A 61 -6.81 11.75 -1.79
C TYR A 61 -6.31 13.17 -1.50
N ALA A 62 -5.63 13.81 -2.45
CA ALA A 62 -5.18 15.20 -2.33
C ALA A 62 -6.35 16.19 -2.19
N ALA A 63 -7.50 15.89 -2.78
CA ALA A 63 -8.74 16.66 -2.65
C ALA A 63 -9.51 16.38 -1.34
N GLY A 64 -9.08 15.39 -0.56
CA GLY A 64 -9.75 14.94 0.67
C GLY A 64 -11.04 14.13 0.44
N SER A 65 -11.32 13.72 -0.80
CA SER A 65 -12.47 12.89 -1.15
C SER A 65 -12.20 11.38 -1.02
N ALA A 66 -10.94 10.97 -0.97
CA ALA A 66 -10.51 9.62 -0.61
C ALA A 66 -9.67 9.66 0.67
N LEU A 67 -9.91 8.72 1.59
CA LEU A 67 -9.11 8.57 2.80
C LEU A 67 -8.21 7.35 2.64
N MET A 68 -6.90 7.56 2.74
CA MET A 68 -5.90 6.49 2.73
C MET A 68 -4.92 6.68 3.88
N LEU A 69 -4.47 5.57 4.47
CA LEU A 69 -3.37 5.59 5.42
C LEU A 69 -2.05 5.82 4.67
N PRO A 70 -1.02 6.42 5.32
CA PRO A 70 0.24 6.74 4.64
C PRO A 70 0.90 5.57 3.89
N PRO A 71 0.97 4.33 4.42
CA PRO A 71 1.54 3.20 3.68
C PRO A 71 0.79 2.91 2.38
N THR A 72 -0.53 3.08 2.36
CA THR A 72 -1.36 2.90 1.16
C THR A 72 -1.06 3.97 0.12
N VAL A 73 -0.96 5.25 0.53
CA VAL A 73 -0.63 6.36 -0.38
C VAL A 73 0.70 6.11 -1.09
N ILE A 74 1.73 5.73 -0.32
CA ILE A 74 3.07 5.44 -0.87
C ILE A 74 3.03 4.27 -1.84
N CYS A 75 2.33 3.17 -1.51
CA CYS A 75 2.18 2.06 -2.44
C CYS A 75 1.50 2.48 -3.75
N VAL A 76 0.49 3.35 -3.69
CA VAL A 76 -0.20 3.86 -4.89
C VAL A 76 0.69 4.80 -5.70
N GLU A 77 1.49 5.65 -5.05
CA GLU A 77 2.53 6.47 -5.70
C GLU A 77 3.56 5.60 -6.43
N GLU A 78 4.08 4.55 -5.79
CA GLU A 78 5.02 3.61 -6.43
C GLU A 78 4.39 2.88 -7.63
N ILE A 79 3.12 2.48 -7.55
CA ILE A 79 2.39 1.88 -8.69
C ILE A 79 2.26 2.91 -9.83
N ARG A 80 1.97 4.17 -9.51
CA ARG A 80 1.79 5.24 -10.48
C ARG A 80 3.09 5.57 -11.23
N GLU A 81 4.24 5.48 -10.55
CA GLU A 81 5.56 5.70 -11.16
C GLU A 81 6.08 4.49 -11.97
N ALA A 82 5.51 3.29 -11.75
CA ALA A 82 5.95 2.10 -12.46
C ALA A 82 5.59 2.19 -13.97
N PRO A 83 6.52 1.85 -14.89
CA PRO A 83 6.25 1.90 -16.33
C PRO A 83 5.11 0.97 -16.77
N SER A 84 4.93 -0.14 -16.06
CA SER A 84 3.83 -1.08 -16.26
C SER A 84 3.56 -1.90 -15.00
N ALA A 85 2.40 -2.57 -14.96
CA ALA A 85 2.11 -3.54 -13.90
C ALA A 85 3.13 -4.68 -13.87
N ALA A 86 3.64 -5.11 -15.03
CA ALA A 86 4.65 -6.18 -15.11
C ALA A 86 5.98 -5.73 -14.51
N ASP A 87 6.38 -4.47 -14.73
CA ASP A 87 7.59 -3.89 -14.15
C ASP A 87 7.44 -3.64 -12.64
N PHE A 88 6.21 -3.41 -12.15
CA PHE A 88 5.97 -3.24 -10.72
C PHE A 88 6.08 -4.56 -9.93
N VAL A 89 5.59 -5.66 -10.50
CA VAL A 89 5.55 -7.00 -9.89
C VAL A 89 6.87 -7.76 -10.14
N VAL A 90 7.99 -7.10 -9.84
CA VAL A 90 9.33 -7.70 -9.81
C VAL A 90 9.90 -7.60 -8.40
N HIS A 91 10.70 -8.61 -8.01
CA HIS A 91 11.30 -8.65 -6.69
C HIS A 91 12.27 -7.48 -6.49
N SER A 92 12.05 -6.70 -5.43
CA SER A 92 13.00 -5.69 -4.99
C SER A 92 14.24 -6.40 -4.38
N PRO A 93 15.46 -5.93 -4.66
CA PRO A 93 16.68 -6.51 -4.09
C PRO A 93 16.81 -6.26 -2.59
N SER A 94 16.15 -5.20 -2.09
CA SER A 94 16.06 -4.84 -0.69
C SER A 94 14.65 -4.31 -0.39
N LEU A 95 14.15 -4.63 0.79
CA LEU A 95 12.90 -4.12 1.34
C LEU A 95 13.18 -3.76 2.81
N PRO A 96 13.56 -2.51 3.10
CA PRO A 96 13.81 -2.09 4.47
C PRO A 96 12.52 -2.14 5.29
N LEU A 97 12.65 -2.34 6.59
CA LEU A 97 11.52 -2.21 7.50
C LEU A 97 11.27 -0.73 7.74
N VAL A 98 10.07 -0.25 7.42
CA VAL A 98 9.67 1.12 7.69
C VAL A 98 8.89 1.17 8.99
N MET A 99 9.34 1.99 9.95
CA MET A 99 8.56 2.29 11.15
C MET A 99 8.55 3.80 11.35
N PRO A 100 7.43 4.47 11.01
CA PRO A 100 7.37 5.91 11.13
C PRO A 100 7.56 6.39 12.56
N GLU A 101 8.06 7.61 12.69
CA GLU A 101 8.18 8.30 13.96
C GLU A 101 7.29 9.54 13.96
N VAL A 102 6.60 9.78 15.07
CA VAL A 102 5.75 10.97 15.20
C VAL A 102 6.64 12.14 15.60
N VAL A 103 6.70 13.16 14.75
CA VAL A 103 7.50 14.37 14.93
C VAL A 103 6.62 15.61 15.02
N ALA A 104 7.15 16.70 15.60
CA ALA A 104 6.45 17.98 15.62
C ALA A 104 6.55 18.65 14.24
N GLY A 105 5.41 18.91 13.61
CA GLY A 105 5.30 19.61 12.33
C GLY A 105 4.68 21.01 12.46
N PRO A 106 4.71 21.82 11.38
CA PRO A 106 4.23 23.22 11.38
C PRO A 106 2.74 23.37 11.73
N SER A 107 1.93 22.33 11.53
CA SER A 107 0.49 22.31 11.74
C SER A 107 0.03 21.30 12.82
N GLY A 108 0.95 20.76 13.62
CA GLY A 108 0.67 19.71 14.60
C GLY A 108 1.59 18.50 14.46
N ALA A 109 1.16 17.33 14.94
CA ALA A 109 1.92 16.10 14.77
C ALA A 109 2.05 15.72 13.29
N ALA A 110 3.27 15.38 12.86
CA ALA A 110 3.59 14.88 11.54
C ALA A 110 4.24 13.49 11.65
N MET A 111 4.26 12.75 10.54
CA MET A 111 4.86 11.42 10.46
C MET A 111 6.14 11.52 9.64
N GLU A 112 7.26 11.15 10.23
CA GLU A 112 8.53 10.98 9.52
C GLU A 112 8.72 9.50 9.16
N ILE A 113 9.03 9.22 7.90
CA ILE A 113 9.28 7.87 7.41
C ILE A 113 10.72 7.50 7.75
N VAL A 114 10.89 6.51 8.63
CA VAL A 114 12.20 6.03 9.06
C VAL A 114 12.40 4.60 8.58
N GLU A 115 13.37 4.41 7.69
CA GLU A 115 13.85 3.09 7.27
C GLU A 115 14.76 2.50 8.35
N ARG A 116 14.58 1.21 8.66
CA ARG A 116 15.36 0.44 9.63
C ARG A 116 15.94 -0.83 9.04
#